data_AF-A0A267GY26-F1
#
_entry.id   AF-A0A267GY26-F1
#
_cell.length_a   1.000
_cell.length_b   1.000
_cell.length_c   1.000
_cell.angle_alpha   90.00
_cell.angle_beta   90.00
_cell.angle_gamma   90.00
#
_symmetry.space_group_name_H-M   'P 1'
#
loop_
_entity.id
_entity.type
_entity.pdbx_description
1 polymer ?
#
loop_
_entity_poly.entity_id
_entity_poly.type
_entity_poly.pdbx_seq_one_letter_code
_entity_poly.pdbx_strand_id
1 'polypeptide(L)'
;FDVSLVRRSDYISISNMPSIRTTNVSASTWFSEMTDSEQLVKEDFETTPIMSTYLLAFIVSQFEHIRDMDTQGREYRNWARPEFVNQTDYSLDVVRNITEYFESYFNVPYPLNKTDQAAVPDFNAGAMENWGLIIYREELLVFNSLNDTTNAYQLIGMVVIHEMAHMWFGNLVTPEWWDDLWLNEGFASFAETLGVINLHLDWEIDVQFVASKQQIAFDVDSKGSSHPIYVRVYNAAQINEIFDFITYYKGATILRMLHGFVGDEVFRKGVGNYLRQNSYGNTFHTALYDSLTQQYFESTNKSLDVGSVMDRWINQMGYPVLNCSVSTAARRLTLTQNHFLSDPSQVPSYPSDYNYTWIIPVTMG
;
A
#
# COMPACT_ATOMS: atom_id res chain seq x y z
N PHE A 1 0.24 -18.54 11.56
CA PHE A 1 -1.12 -18.89 12.03
C PHE A 1 -1.51 -20.22 11.44
N ASP A 2 -2.11 -21.10 12.23
CA ASP A 2 -2.73 -22.34 11.76
C ASP A 2 -4.25 -22.16 11.77
N VAL A 3 -4.89 -22.23 10.60
CA VAL A 3 -6.32 -21.93 10.44
C VAL A 3 -7.08 -23.20 10.06
N SER A 4 -8.19 -23.44 10.76
CA SER A 4 -9.21 -24.42 10.36
C SER A 4 -10.58 -23.78 10.44
N LEU A 5 -11.44 -24.04 9.46
CA LEU A 5 -12.80 -23.51 9.43
C LEU A 5 -13.80 -24.66 9.35
N VAL A 6 -14.83 -24.62 10.18
CA VAL A 6 -15.96 -25.55 10.13
C VAL A 6 -17.15 -24.80 9.57
N ARG A 7 -17.72 -25.33 8.50
CA ARG A 7 -18.83 -24.71 7.76
C ARG A 7 -19.74 -25.77 7.17
N ARG A 8 -20.90 -25.35 6.64
CA ARG A 8 -21.75 -26.22 5.83
C ARG A 8 -21.06 -26.61 4.52
N SER A 9 -21.40 -27.80 4.02
CA SER A 9 -20.82 -28.35 2.79
C SER A 9 -21.22 -27.62 1.52
N ASP A 10 -22.32 -26.85 1.53
CA ASP A 10 -22.81 -26.03 0.42
C ASP A 10 -22.18 -24.62 0.34
N TYR A 11 -21.25 -24.31 1.25
CA TYR A 11 -20.43 -23.11 1.23
C TYR A 11 -19.01 -23.48 0.78
N ILE A 12 -18.18 -22.49 0.49
CA ILE A 12 -16.72 -22.62 0.36
C ILE A 12 -16.05 -21.88 1.52
N SER A 13 -14.78 -22.19 1.78
CA SER A 13 -13.95 -21.35 2.63
C SER A 13 -12.60 -21.07 2.00
N ILE A 14 -12.18 -19.82 2.10
CA ILE A 14 -10.84 -19.36 1.71
C ILE A 14 -10.21 -18.63 2.88
N SER A 15 -8.88 -18.67 2.95
CA SER A 15 -8.07 -18.06 3.99
C SER A 15 -6.76 -17.57 3.37
N ASN A 16 -5.87 -16.96 4.15
CA ASN A 16 -4.54 -16.51 3.69
C ASN A 16 -3.75 -17.55 2.87
N MET A 17 -3.83 -18.83 3.26
CA MET A 17 -3.05 -19.93 2.67
C MET A 17 -3.90 -20.93 1.89
N PRO A 18 -3.30 -21.79 1.05
CA PRO A 18 -4.01 -22.88 0.38
C PRO A 18 -4.69 -23.86 1.35
N SER A 19 -5.78 -24.48 0.88
CA SER A 19 -6.45 -25.58 1.57
C SER A 19 -5.61 -26.86 1.45
N ILE A 20 -5.34 -27.52 2.58
CA ILE A 20 -4.66 -28.82 2.65
C ILE A 20 -5.66 -29.94 2.40
N ARG A 21 -6.80 -29.88 3.11
CA ARG A 21 -7.82 -30.93 3.09
C ARG A 21 -9.16 -30.43 3.60
N THR A 22 -10.21 -31.06 3.09
CA THR A 22 -11.58 -30.93 3.59
C THR A 22 -12.04 -32.28 4.13
N THR A 23 -12.64 -32.29 5.34
CA THR A 23 -13.12 -33.51 6.01
C THR A 23 -14.54 -33.34 6.52
N ASN A 24 -15.39 -34.35 6.38
CA ASN A 24 -16.73 -34.33 6.97
C ASN A 24 -16.63 -34.40 8.50
N VAL A 25 -17.43 -33.59 9.19
CA VAL A 25 -17.47 -33.55 10.67
C VAL A 25 -18.91 -33.60 11.18
N SER A 26 -19.10 -34.15 12.38
CA SER A 26 -20.41 -34.13 13.04
C SER A 26 -20.71 -32.75 13.60
N ALA A 27 -21.94 -32.26 13.38
CA ALA A 27 -22.40 -30.97 13.88
C ALA A 27 -22.35 -30.92 15.41
N SER A 28 -22.73 -32.02 16.07
CA SER A 28 -22.73 -32.15 17.53
C SER A 28 -21.34 -31.97 18.17
N THR A 29 -20.24 -32.10 17.40
CA THR A 29 -18.87 -31.89 17.90
C THR A 29 -18.51 -30.41 18.04
N TRP A 30 -19.08 -29.56 17.19
CA TRP A 30 -18.67 -28.14 17.05
C TRP A 30 -19.77 -27.16 17.45
N PHE A 31 -21.03 -27.55 17.32
CA PHE A 31 -22.18 -26.70 17.59
C PHE A 31 -23.16 -27.46 18.51
N SER A 32 -23.22 -27.04 19.78
CA SER A 32 -24.02 -27.72 20.80
C SER A 32 -25.53 -27.74 20.52
N GLU A 33 -26.02 -26.86 19.64
CA GLU A 33 -27.44 -26.70 19.32
C GLU A 33 -27.83 -27.28 17.95
N MET A 34 -26.89 -27.85 17.19
CA MET A 34 -27.18 -28.41 15.86
C MET A 34 -27.40 -29.92 15.89
N THR A 35 -28.39 -30.39 15.13
CA THR A 35 -28.60 -31.81 14.85
C THR A 35 -27.74 -32.27 13.68
N ASP A 36 -27.30 -33.53 13.66
CA ASP A 36 -26.50 -34.14 12.57
C ASP A 36 -27.23 -34.23 11.20
N SER A 37 -28.36 -33.54 11.04
CA SER A 37 -29.06 -33.38 9.77
C SER A 37 -28.32 -32.44 8.79
N GLU A 38 -27.48 -31.52 9.29
CA GLU A 38 -26.68 -30.65 8.45
C GLU A 38 -25.33 -31.28 8.11
N GLN A 39 -24.96 -31.27 6.83
CA GLN A 39 -23.66 -31.74 6.38
C GLN A 39 -22.61 -30.64 6.60
N LEU A 40 -21.76 -30.83 7.62
CA LEU A 40 -20.65 -29.93 7.90
C LEU A 40 -19.33 -30.52 7.43
N VAL A 41 -18.44 -29.63 7.03
CA VAL A 41 -17.06 -29.94 6.70
C VAL A 41 -16.10 -29.06 7.49
N LYS A 42 -14.94 -29.61 7.82
CA LYS A 42 -13.78 -28.90 8.35
C LYS A 42 -12.74 -28.79 7.24
N GLU A 43 -12.36 -27.56 6.92
CA GLU A 43 -11.30 -27.23 5.99
C GLU A 43 -10.04 -26.80 6.78
N ASP A 44 -8.92 -27.46 6.52
CA ASP A 44 -7.62 -27.18 7.14
C ASP A 44 -6.74 -26.45 6.13
N PHE A 45 -6.17 -25.30 6.50
CA PHE A 45 -5.27 -24.51 5.65
C PHE A 45 -3.81 -24.68 6.02
N GLU A 46 -2.90 -24.42 5.09
CA GLU A 46 -1.46 -24.37 5.38
C GLU A 46 -1.13 -23.29 6.41
N THR A 47 -0.06 -23.53 7.18
CA THR A 47 0.46 -22.56 8.14
C THR A 47 0.94 -21.30 7.41
N THR A 48 0.49 -20.13 7.86
CA THR A 48 0.97 -18.86 7.30
C THR A 48 2.46 -18.66 7.60
N PRO A 49 3.20 -17.89 6.78
CA PRO A 49 4.44 -17.27 7.23
C PRO A 49 4.24 -16.44 8.51
N ILE A 50 5.34 -16.00 9.11
CA ILE A 50 5.28 -15.00 10.18
C ILE A 50 4.66 -13.73 9.58
N MET A 51 3.55 -13.30 10.17
CA MET A 51 2.80 -12.12 9.75
C MET A 51 2.06 -11.51 10.95
N SER A 52 1.71 -10.24 10.82
CA SER A 52 0.96 -9.51 11.85
C SER A 52 -0.50 -9.98 11.95
N THR A 53 -1.10 -9.84 13.14
CA THR A 53 -2.47 -10.31 13.41
C THR A 53 -3.54 -9.63 12.55
N TYR A 54 -3.34 -8.37 12.18
CA TYR A 54 -4.28 -7.60 11.35
C TYR A 54 -4.41 -8.13 9.91
N LEU A 55 -3.49 -8.98 9.47
CA LEU A 55 -3.46 -9.59 8.14
C LEU A 55 -4.18 -10.94 8.07
N LEU A 56 -4.56 -11.53 9.21
CA LEU A 56 -5.29 -12.79 9.22
C LEU A 56 -6.69 -12.59 8.64
N ALA A 57 -7.05 -13.36 7.61
CA ALA A 57 -8.35 -13.27 6.96
C ALA A 57 -8.88 -14.64 6.55
N PHE A 58 -10.20 -14.74 6.57
CA PHE A 58 -10.94 -15.87 6.02
C PHE A 58 -12.33 -15.43 5.57
N ILE A 59 -12.86 -16.13 4.57
CA ILE A 59 -14.21 -15.92 4.03
C ILE A 59 -14.91 -17.27 3.97
N VAL A 60 -16.15 -17.32 4.45
CA VAL A 60 -17.08 -18.43 4.24
C VAL A 60 -18.25 -17.91 3.41
N SER A 61 -18.41 -18.39 2.19
CA SER A 61 -19.39 -17.83 1.24
C SER A 61 -19.89 -18.88 0.25
N GLN A 62 -20.76 -18.44 -0.66
CA GLN A 62 -21.16 -19.21 -1.85
C GLN A 62 -20.59 -18.55 -3.12
N PHE A 63 -19.41 -17.91 -2.99
CA PHE A 63 -18.74 -17.30 -4.12
C PHE A 63 -18.27 -18.35 -5.12
N GLU A 64 -18.22 -17.93 -6.37
CA GLU A 64 -17.52 -18.63 -7.44
C GLU A 64 -16.19 -17.91 -7.71
N HIS A 65 -15.29 -18.55 -8.46
CA HIS A 65 -14.04 -17.91 -8.87
C HIS A 65 -13.67 -18.18 -10.32
N ILE A 66 -12.97 -17.21 -10.90
CA ILE A 66 -12.09 -17.42 -12.05
C ILE A 66 -10.65 -17.52 -11.56
N ARG A 67 -9.76 -18.09 -12.38
CA ARG A 67 -8.35 -18.28 -12.01
C ARG A 67 -7.42 -18.18 -13.20
N ASP A 68 -6.19 -17.81 -12.90
CA ASP A 68 -5.05 -17.85 -13.82
C ASP A 68 -3.78 -18.30 -13.08
N MET A 69 -2.74 -18.65 -13.82
CA MET A 69 -1.43 -19.00 -13.27
C MET A 69 -0.33 -18.20 -13.96
N ASP A 70 0.68 -17.79 -13.21
CA ASP A 70 1.87 -17.18 -13.80
C ASP A 70 2.90 -18.21 -14.28
N THR A 71 4.00 -17.70 -14.85
CA THR A 71 5.09 -18.51 -15.39
C THR A 71 5.85 -19.32 -14.33
N GLN A 72 5.70 -18.96 -13.05
CA GLN A 72 6.30 -19.66 -11.91
C GLN A 72 5.33 -20.68 -11.28
N GLY A 73 4.11 -20.80 -11.82
CA GLY A 73 3.09 -21.73 -11.35
C GLY A 73 2.32 -21.26 -10.12
N ARG A 74 2.36 -19.95 -9.80
CA ARG A 74 1.55 -19.38 -8.73
C ARG A 74 0.12 -19.17 -9.20
N GLU A 75 -0.84 -19.49 -8.36
CA GLU A 75 -2.27 -19.41 -8.69
C GLU A 75 -2.89 -18.08 -8.24
N TYR A 76 -3.55 -17.38 -9.14
CA TYR A 76 -4.31 -16.16 -8.85
C TYR A 76 -5.78 -16.46 -9.04
N ARG A 77 -6.63 -16.05 -8.09
CA ARG A 77 -8.07 -16.34 -8.15
C ARG A 77 -8.87 -15.12 -7.73
N ASN A 78 -9.89 -14.80 -8.52
CA ASN A 78 -10.85 -13.75 -8.17
C ASN A 78 -12.16 -14.39 -7.76
N TRP A 79 -12.57 -14.15 -6.52
CA TRP A 79 -13.78 -14.65 -5.90
C TRP A 79 -14.83 -13.54 -5.87
N ALA A 80 -16.03 -13.85 -6.31
CA ALA A 80 -17.16 -12.93 -6.25
C ALA A 80 -18.47 -13.72 -6.19
N ARG A 81 -19.59 -13.00 -6.02
CA ARG A 81 -20.91 -13.60 -6.25
C ARG A 81 -21.03 -14.13 -7.69
N PRO A 82 -21.76 -15.22 -7.92
CA PRO A 82 -21.85 -15.86 -9.25
C PRO A 82 -22.23 -14.89 -10.39
N GLU A 83 -23.07 -13.91 -10.12
CA GLU A 83 -23.48 -12.90 -11.11
C GLU A 83 -22.38 -11.90 -11.52
N PHE A 84 -21.31 -11.77 -10.72
CA PHE A 84 -20.22 -10.80 -10.94
C PHE A 84 -18.86 -11.43 -11.26
N VAL A 85 -18.64 -12.73 -11.00
CA VAL A 85 -17.32 -13.35 -11.12
C VAL A 85 -16.70 -13.22 -12.53
N ASN A 86 -17.52 -13.35 -13.58
CA ASN A 86 -17.08 -13.20 -14.99
C ASN A 86 -16.83 -11.74 -15.41
N GLN A 87 -16.90 -10.79 -14.48
CA GLN A 87 -16.56 -9.39 -14.68
C GLN A 87 -15.27 -9.04 -13.93
N THR A 88 -14.50 -10.04 -13.47
CA THR A 88 -13.24 -9.84 -12.72
C THR A 88 -11.99 -10.22 -13.53
N ASP A 89 -12.11 -10.46 -14.83
CA ASP A 89 -10.97 -10.85 -15.69
C ASP A 89 -9.89 -9.77 -15.72
N TYR A 90 -10.28 -8.49 -15.79
CA TYR A 90 -9.32 -7.39 -15.81
C TYR A 90 -8.46 -7.34 -14.55
N SER A 91 -9.07 -7.42 -13.37
CA SER A 91 -8.34 -7.39 -12.10
C SER A 91 -7.52 -8.65 -11.87
N LEU A 92 -7.91 -9.80 -12.45
CA LEU A 92 -7.12 -11.03 -12.45
C LEU A 92 -5.85 -10.87 -13.29
N ASP A 93 -5.96 -10.26 -14.47
CA ASP A 93 -4.81 -9.95 -15.32
C ASP A 93 -3.87 -8.94 -14.63
N VAL A 94 -4.41 -7.91 -13.98
CA VAL A 94 -3.60 -6.91 -13.28
C VAL A 94 -2.78 -7.55 -12.16
N VAL A 95 -3.41 -8.33 -11.25
CA VAL A 95 -2.69 -8.92 -10.11
C VAL A 95 -1.59 -9.87 -10.55
N ARG A 96 -1.81 -10.65 -11.62
CA ARG A 96 -0.80 -11.56 -12.17
C ARG A 96 0.41 -10.81 -12.70
N ASN A 97 0.19 -9.82 -13.58
CA ASN A 97 1.28 -9.10 -14.24
C ASN A 97 2.03 -8.18 -13.27
N ILE A 98 1.33 -7.54 -12.32
CA ILE A 98 1.99 -6.65 -11.37
C ILE A 98 2.85 -7.41 -10.35
N THR A 99 2.49 -8.63 -9.99
CA THR A 99 3.29 -9.47 -9.10
C THR A 99 4.70 -9.68 -9.68
N GLU A 100 4.80 -10.08 -10.95
CA GLU A 100 6.08 -10.27 -11.63
C GLU A 100 6.88 -8.95 -11.74
N TYR A 101 6.19 -7.82 -11.97
CA TYR A 101 6.83 -6.51 -12.01
C TYR A 101 7.43 -6.13 -10.65
N PHE A 102 6.69 -6.23 -9.56
CA PHE A 102 7.19 -5.86 -8.23
C PHE A 102 8.31 -6.77 -7.74
N GLU A 103 8.26 -8.07 -8.06
CA GLU A 103 9.39 -8.98 -7.80
C GLU A 103 10.68 -8.50 -8.47
N SER A 104 10.58 -8.15 -9.75
CA SER A 104 11.71 -7.67 -10.56
C SER A 104 12.19 -6.30 -10.09
N TYR A 105 11.26 -5.38 -9.82
CA TYR A 105 11.56 -4.03 -9.40
C TYR A 105 12.25 -4.05 -8.04
N PHE A 106 11.61 -4.58 -6.99
CA PHE A 106 12.21 -4.63 -5.65
C PHE A 106 13.32 -5.67 -5.52
N ASN A 107 13.45 -6.59 -6.48
CA ASN A 107 14.38 -7.73 -6.42
C ASN A 107 14.15 -8.58 -5.16
N VAL A 108 12.89 -8.75 -4.78
CA VAL A 108 12.45 -9.54 -3.63
C VAL A 108 11.30 -10.43 -4.08
N PRO A 109 11.43 -11.76 -4.00
CA PRO A 109 10.40 -12.66 -4.49
C PRO A 109 9.11 -12.54 -3.65
N TYR A 110 7.97 -12.74 -4.30
CA TYR A 110 6.69 -12.88 -3.62
C TYR A 110 6.63 -14.28 -2.97
N PRO A 111 6.40 -14.38 -1.65
CA PRO A 111 6.67 -15.63 -0.94
C PRO A 111 5.53 -16.66 -1.00
N LEU A 112 4.33 -16.29 -1.46
CA LEU A 112 3.19 -17.20 -1.50
C LEU A 112 3.01 -17.83 -2.88
N ASN A 113 2.49 -19.06 -2.88
CA ASN A 113 2.16 -19.80 -4.10
C ASN A 113 0.77 -19.47 -4.66
N LYS A 114 -0.01 -18.64 -3.94
CA LYS A 114 -1.32 -18.18 -4.39
C LYS A 114 -1.64 -16.76 -3.94
N THR A 115 -2.53 -16.13 -4.67
CA THR A 115 -3.18 -14.86 -4.28
C THR A 115 -4.66 -14.94 -4.61
N ASP A 116 -5.50 -14.88 -3.58
CA ASP A 116 -6.93 -14.70 -3.73
C ASP A 116 -7.27 -13.22 -3.67
N GLN A 117 -8.20 -12.79 -4.53
CA GLN A 117 -8.86 -11.49 -4.47
C GLN A 117 -10.35 -11.72 -4.30
N ALA A 118 -10.99 -11.12 -3.30
CA ALA A 118 -12.39 -11.34 -3.01
C ALA A 118 -13.19 -10.03 -3.09
N ALA A 119 -14.14 -9.98 -4.02
CA ALA A 119 -15.13 -8.91 -4.12
C ALA A 119 -16.27 -9.18 -3.12
N VAL A 120 -16.37 -8.36 -2.08
CA VAL A 120 -17.41 -8.48 -1.04
C VAL A 120 -18.46 -7.36 -1.14
N PRO A 121 -19.76 -7.66 -0.95
CA PRO A 121 -20.83 -6.66 -1.09
C PRO A 121 -20.76 -5.51 -0.08
N ASP A 122 -20.35 -5.82 1.16
CA ASP A 122 -20.33 -4.88 2.28
C ASP A 122 -18.93 -4.85 2.90
N PHE A 123 -18.23 -3.72 2.74
CA PHE A 123 -16.89 -3.52 3.30
C PHE A 123 -16.66 -2.06 3.69
N ASN A 124 -16.12 -1.83 4.90
CA ASN A 124 -15.92 -0.48 5.42
C ASN A 124 -14.78 0.24 4.69
N ALA A 125 -13.65 -0.42 4.48
CA ALA A 125 -12.55 0.10 3.67
C ALA A 125 -12.85 -0.05 2.17
N GLY A 126 -12.01 0.52 1.31
CA GLY A 126 -12.06 0.23 -0.13
C GLY A 126 -11.57 -1.19 -0.42
N ALA A 127 -10.38 -1.50 0.07
CA ALA A 127 -9.79 -2.83 0.05
C ALA A 127 -8.93 -3.06 1.30
N MET A 128 -8.39 -4.27 1.45
CA MET A 128 -7.54 -4.68 2.57
C MET A 128 -6.57 -5.77 2.13
N GLU A 129 -5.30 -5.58 2.45
CA GLU A 129 -4.14 -6.30 1.92
C GLU A 129 -3.89 -7.67 2.54
N ASN A 130 -4.90 -8.32 3.12
CA ASN A 130 -4.70 -9.53 3.92
C ASN A 130 -3.89 -10.58 3.13
N TRP A 131 -2.76 -11.04 3.71
CA TRP A 131 -1.71 -11.69 2.93
C TRP A 131 -2.19 -12.97 2.25
N GLY A 132 -2.20 -12.98 0.91
CA GLY A 132 -2.69 -14.09 0.10
C GLY A 132 -4.21 -14.17 -0.06
N LEU A 133 -5.00 -13.31 0.61
CA LEU A 133 -6.45 -13.17 0.45
C LEU A 133 -6.84 -11.69 0.54
N ILE A 134 -6.65 -10.95 -0.55
CA ILE A 134 -6.96 -9.52 -0.60
C ILE A 134 -8.49 -9.34 -0.70
N ILE A 135 -9.07 -8.46 0.11
CA ILE A 135 -10.52 -8.22 0.16
C ILE A 135 -10.83 -6.84 -0.41
N TYR A 136 -11.80 -6.75 -1.31
CA TYR A 136 -12.20 -5.52 -1.99
C TYR A 136 -13.70 -5.30 -1.85
N ARG A 137 -14.13 -4.03 -1.81
CA ARG A 137 -15.51 -3.70 -2.23
C ARG A 137 -15.73 -4.19 -3.67
N GLU A 138 -16.93 -4.68 -3.96
CA GLU A 138 -17.27 -5.19 -5.31
C GLU A 138 -16.88 -4.21 -6.43
N GLU A 139 -17.18 -2.92 -6.26
CA GLU A 139 -16.89 -1.85 -7.24
C GLU A 139 -15.39 -1.58 -7.50
N LEU A 140 -14.49 -2.15 -6.68
CA LEU A 140 -13.03 -1.99 -6.79
C LEU A 140 -12.32 -3.25 -7.33
N LEU A 141 -13.07 -4.31 -7.66
CA LEU A 141 -12.54 -5.53 -8.26
C LEU A 141 -13.30 -5.97 -9.52
N VAL A 142 -14.60 -5.67 -9.59
CA VAL A 142 -15.51 -6.04 -10.67
C VAL A 142 -15.56 -4.90 -11.70
N PHE A 143 -15.32 -5.21 -12.97
CA PHE A 143 -15.36 -4.27 -14.09
C PHE A 143 -16.31 -4.72 -15.20
N ASN A 144 -17.30 -3.90 -15.50
CA ASN A 144 -18.25 -4.08 -16.59
C ASN A 144 -17.97 -3.12 -17.75
N SER A 145 -17.35 -3.63 -18.83
CA SER A 145 -16.97 -2.82 -19.99
C SER A 145 -18.14 -2.14 -20.74
N LEU A 146 -19.39 -2.56 -20.52
CA LEU A 146 -20.56 -1.95 -21.15
C LEU A 146 -21.14 -0.79 -20.35
N ASN A 147 -20.94 -0.77 -19.03
CA ASN A 147 -21.61 0.17 -18.11
C ASN A 147 -20.65 1.06 -17.33
N ASP A 148 -19.43 0.59 -17.08
CA ASP A 148 -18.47 1.29 -16.25
C ASP A 148 -17.69 2.34 -17.03
N THR A 149 -17.27 3.37 -16.29
CA THR A 149 -16.52 4.49 -16.86
C THR A 149 -15.03 4.16 -16.98
N THR A 150 -14.32 4.92 -17.80
CA THR A 150 -12.85 4.88 -17.84
C THR A 150 -12.24 5.18 -16.46
N ASN A 151 -12.86 6.04 -15.65
CA ASN A 151 -12.39 6.31 -14.29
C ASN A 151 -12.49 5.07 -13.39
N ALA A 152 -13.58 4.30 -13.50
CA ALA A 152 -13.73 3.05 -12.76
C ALA A 152 -12.69 2.01 -13.21
N TYR A 153 -12.46 1.90 -14.52
CA TYR A 153 -11.41 1.04 -15.08
C TYR A 153 -10.03 1.36 -14.50
N GLN A 154 -9.66 2.66 -14.47
CA GLN A 154 -8.39 3.08 -13.89
C GLN A 154 -8.32 2.85 -12.38
N LEU A 155 -9.41 3.16 -11.66
CA LEU A 155 -9.47 3.00 -10.21
C LEU A 155 -9.31 1.53 -9.79
N ILE A 156 -9.97 0.60 -10.47
CA ILE A 156 -9.83 -0.85 -10.21
C ILE A 156 -8.37 -1.28 -10.40
N GLY A 157 -7.75 -0.88 -11.52
CA GLY A 157 -6.34 -1.18 -11.77
C GLY A 157 -5.43 -0.61 -10.68
N MET A 158 -5.62 0.66 -10.32
CA MET A 158 -4.85 1.31 -9.26
C MET A 158 -4.98 0.61 -7.91
N VAL A 159 -6.20 0.29 -7.48
CA VAL A 159 -6.44 -0.35 -6.17
C VAL A 159 -5.87 -1.77 -6.15
N VAL A 160 -6.04 -2.58 -7.20
CA VAL A 160 -5.42 -3.92 -7.26
C VAL A 160 -3.89 -3.85 -7.16
N ILE A 161 -3.27 -2.87 -7.81
CA ILE A 161 -1.82 -2.66 -7.75
C ILE A 161 -1.40 -2.17 -6.36
N HIS A 162 -2.19 -1.29 -5.73
CA HIS A 162 -1.97 -0.81 -4.36
C HIS A 162 -1.93 -1.98 -3.36
N GLU A 163 -2.97 -2.82 -3.36
CA GLU A 163 -3.04 -3.97 -2.48
C GLU A 163 -1.94 -4.99 -2.75
N MET A 164 -1.54 -5.15 -4.01
CA MET A 164 -0.42 -6.04 -4.33
C MET A 164 0.93 -5.46 -3.85
N ALA A 165 1.10 -4.14 -3.83
CA ALA A 165 2.31 -3.52 -3.29
C ALA A 165 2.45 -3.80 -1.78
N HIS A 166 1.34 -3.87 -1.05
CA HIS A 166 1.35 -4.20 0.38
C HIS A 166 1.91 -5.59 0.70
N MET A 167 1.95 -6.51 -0.27
CA MET A 167 2.61 -7.81 -0.09
C MET A 167 4.10 -7.64 0.29
N TRP A 168 4.74 -6.53 -0.10
CA TRP A 168 6.07 -6.14 0.36
C TRP A 168 6.02 -5.10 1.49
N PHE A 169 5.17 -4.08 1.37
CA PHE A 169 5.07 -2.96 2.32
C PHE A 169 3.85 -3.08 3.23
N GLY A 170 4.02 -3.72 4.38
CA GLY A 170 2.95 -4.03 5.33
C GLY A 170 2.95 -5.50 5.70
N ASN A 171 3.04 -6.38 4.70
CA ASN A 171 2.98 -7.82 4.92
C ASN A 171 4.35 -8.43 5.18
N LEU A 172 5.25 -8.39 4.18
CA LEU A 172 6.61 -8.92 4.31
C LEU A 172 7.44 -8.11 5.31
N VAL A 173 7.29 -6.79 5.29
CA VAL A 173 7.93 -5.87 6.23
C VAL A 173 6.83 -5.01 6.82
N THR A 174 6.60 -5.12 8.14
CA THR A 174 5.56 -4.36 8.83
C THR A 174 6.19 -3.28 9.71
N PRO A 175 5.59 -2.08 9.88
CA PRO A 175 5.98 -1.16 10.92
C PRO A 175 5.94 -1.83 12.30
N GLU A 176 6.86 -1.46 13.18
CA GLU A 176 6.77 -1.89 14.59
C GLU A 176 5.49 -1.37 15.24
N TRP A 177 5.08 -0.15 14.86
CA TRP A 177 3.89 0.49 15.39
C TRP A 177 3.26 1.43 14.37
N TRP A 178 1.99 1.78 14.60
CA TRP A 178 1.16 2.60 13.72
C TRP A 178 1.68 4.03 13.54
N ASP A 179 2.60 4.51 14.38
CA ASP A 179 3.25 5.82 14.20
C ASP A 179 3.97 5.93 12.84
N ASP A 180 4.37 4.79 12.28
CA ASP A 180 5.04 4.62 11.00
C ASP A 180 4.13 4.03 9.91
N LEU A 181 2.80 4.16 10.05
CA LEU A 181 1.81 3.63 9.09
C LEU A 181 2.11 4.03 7.62
N TRP A 182 2.70 5.20 7.40
CA TRP A 182 3.09 5.67 6.06
C TRP A 182 4.08 4.75 5.34
N LEU A 183 4.86 3.93 6.06
CA LEU A 183 5.72 2.91 5.47
C LEU A 183 4.92 1.83 4.73
N ASN A 184 3.66 1.62 5.11
CA ASN A 184 2.71 0.80 4.36
C ASN A 184 2.03 1.66 3.29
N GLU A 185 1.18 2.56 3.74
CA GLU A 185 0.18 3.24 2.90
C GLU A 185 0.79 4.25 1.93
N GLY A 186 1.82 4.98 2.37
CA GLY A 186 2.56 5.90 1.53
C GLY A 186 3.34 5.16 0.46
N PHE A 187 3.97 4.04 0.81
CA PHE A 187 4.68 3.18 -0.15
C PHE A 187 3.75 2.50 -1.13
N ALA A 188 2.63 1.92 -0.68
CA ALA A 188 1.64 1.33 -1.57
C ALA A 188 1.07 2.40 -2.52
N SER A 189 0.73 3.58 -2.00
CA SER A 189 0.27 4.73 -2.80
C SER A 189 1.29 5.25 -3.81
N PHE A 190 2.59 5.07 -3.57
CA PHE A 190 3.65 5.43 -4.51
C PHE A 190 3.90 4.29 -5.52
N ALA A 191 4.02 3.06 -5.04
CA ALA A 191 4.25 1.87 -5.84
C ALA A 191 3.10 1.60 -6.81
N GLU A 192 1.86 1.95 -6.45
CA GLU A 192 0.74 1.84 -7.39
C GLU A 192 0.97 2.68 -8.64
N THR A 193 1.58 3.87 -8.50
CA THR A 193 1.85 4.76 -9.63
C THR A 193 2.91 4.13 -10.54
N LEU A 194 3.97 3.55 -9.97
CA LEU A 194 4.98 2.82 -10.73
C LEU A 194 4.38 1.61 -11.46
N GLY A 195 3.52 0.86 -10.77
CA GLY A 195 2.84 -0.31 -11.32
C GLY A 195 1.91 0.03 -12.49
N VAL A 196 1.10 1.09 -12.35
CA VAL A 196 0.23 1.56 -13.43
C VAL A 196 1.04 2.08 -14.61
N ILE A 197 2.12 2.83 -14.39
CA ILE A 197 3.02 3.24 -15.49
C ILE A 197 3.52 2.01 -16.26
N ASN A 198 3.88 0.94 -15.56
CA ASN A 198 4.37 -0.28 -16.19
C ASN A 198 3.30 -1.02 -17.02
N LEU A 199 2.07 -1.12 -16.51
CA LEU A 199 0.99 -1.88 -17.17
C LEU A 199 0.18 -1.07 -18.18
N HIS A 200 0.07 0.24 -17.98
CA HIS A 200 -0.81 1.16 -18.70
C HIS A 200 -0.10 2.48 -19.02
N LEU A 201 0.96 2.40 -19.84
CA LEU A 201 1.75 3.56 -20.27
C LEU A 201 0.90 4.67 -20.93
N ASP A 202 -0.23 4.30 -21.55
CA ASP A 202 -1.16 5.19 -22.24
C ASP A 202 -2.03 6.03 -21.31
N TRP A 203 -2.05 5.75 -20.00
CA TRP A 203 -2.89 6.49 -19.05
C TRP A 203 -2.26 7.78 -18.53
N GLU A 204 -0.97 8.02 -18.82
CA GLU A 204 -0.24 9.21 -18.35
C GLU A 204 -0.37 9.45 -16.82
N ILE A 205 -0.41 8.36 -16.03
CA ILE A 205 -0.72 8.43 -14.59
C ILE A 205 0.27 9.29 -13.79
N ASP A 206 1.52 9.45 -14.24
CA ASP A 206 2.49 10.34 -13.59
C ASP A 206 2.06 11.82 -13.69
N VAL A 207 1.41 12.23 -14.79
CA VAL A 207 0.82 13.57 -14.93
C VAL A 207 -0.39 13.70 -14.01
N GLN A 208 -1.22 12.65 -13.98
CA GLN A 208 -2.41 12.62 -13.12
C GLN A 208 -2.07 12.67 -11.63
N PHE A 209 -0.96 12.06 -11.20
CA PHE A 209 -0.46 12.03 -9.81
C PHE A 209 -0.44 13.42 -9.16
N VAL A 210 -0.05 14.43 -9.93
CA VAL A 210 0.02 15.82 -9.44
C VAL A 210 -1.36 16.30 -9.00
N ALA A 211 -2.40 16.05 -9.79
CA ALA A 211 -3.76 16.47 -9.47
C ALA A 211 -4.45 15.52 -8.48
N SER A 212 -4.28 14.21 -8.63
CA SER A 212 -5.02 13.19 -7.88
C SER A 212 -4.43 12.83 -6.52
N LYS A 213 -3.17 13.18 -6.25
CA LYS A 213 -2.53 12.92 -4.95
C LYS A 213 -1.86 14.18 -4.40
N GLN A 214 -0.92 14.76 -5.14
CA GLN A 214 -0.09 15.85 -4.62
C GLN A 214 -0.91 17.12 -4.29
N GLN A 215 -1.83 17.54 -5.15
CA GLN A 215 -2.68 18.70 -4.88
C GLN A 215 -3.66 18.47 -3.72
N ILE A 216 -4.20 17.27 -3.59
CA ILE A 216 -5.06 16.91 -2.45
C ILE A 216 -4.26 16.94 -1.15
N ALA A 217 -3.04 16.37 -1.15
CA ALA A 217 -2.14 16.45 -0.01
C ALA A 217 -1.83 17.92 0.36
N PHE A 218 -1.56 18.78 -0.62
CA PHE A 218 -1.35 20.21 -0.36
C PHE A 218 -2.58 20.91 0.21
N ASP A 219 -3.80 20.61 -0.24
CA ASP A 219 -5.01 21.23 0.31
C ASP A 219 -5.15 20.94 1.81
N VAL A 220 -5.07 19.66 2.19
CA VAL A 220 -5.22 19.26 3.60
C VAL A 220 -4.05 19.74 4.46
N ASP A 221 -2.83 19.68 3.92
CA ASP A 221 -1.61 19.95 4.67
C ASP A 221 -1.30 21.44 4.80
N SER A 222 -2.00 22.30 4.03
CA SER A 222 -1.95 23.76 4.17
C SER A 222 -2.76 24.29 5.36
N LYS A 223 -3.50 23.44 6.07
CA LYS A 223 -4.37 23.83 7.18
C LYS A 223 -3.58 23.69 8.49
N GLY A 224 -3.74 24.65 9.41
CA GLY A 224 -3.11 24.59 10.74
C GLY A 224 -3.50 23.36 11.56
N SER A 225 -4.59 22.68 11.22
CA SER A 225 -5.03 21.43 11.84
C SER A 225 -4.41 20.15 11.26
N SER A 226 -3.54 20.24 10.26
CA SER A 226 -2.81 19.07 9.71
C SER A 226 -1.90 18.43 10.78
N HIS A 227 -1.28 17.29 10.45
CA HIS A 227 -0.32 16.59 11.29
C HIS A 227 0.94 16.18 10.50
N PRO A 228 2.06 15.86 11.18
CA PRO A 228 3.22 15.24 10.55
C PRO A 228 2.88 13.84 10.01
N ILE A 229 3.64 13.34 9.03
CA ILE A 229 3.47 11.97 8.53
C ILE A 229 3.79 10.95 9.63
N TYR A 230 4.92 11.13 10.31
CA TYR A 230 5.23 10.36 11.51
C TYR A 230 4.56 11.02 12.70
N VAL A 231 3.55 10.37 13.26
CA VAL A 231 2.76 10.90 14.37
C VAL A 231 2.51 9.82 15.41
N ARG A 232 2.75 10.15 16.68
CA ARG A 232 2.56 9.19 17.76
C ARG A 232 1.08 8.93 18.04
N VAL A 233 0.68 7.67 18.00
CA VAL A 233 -0.69 7.21 18.28
C VAL A 233 -0.70 6.15 19.38
N TYR A 234 -1.74 6.17 20.21
CA TYR A 234 -1.80 5.36 21.44
C TYR A 234 -3.06 4.49 21.55
N ASN A 235 -4.10 4.78 20.77
CA ASN A 235 -5.37 4.07 20.85
C ASN A 235 -6.00 3.90 19.47
N ALA A 236 -6.99 3.02 19.38
CA ALA A 236 -7.64 2.66 18.12
C ALA A 236 -8.28 3.86 17.38
N ALA A 237 -8.81 4.85 18.11
CA ALA A 237 -9.39 6.03 17.46
C ALA A 237 -8.30 6.88 16.78
N GLN A 238 -7.17 7.10 17.47
CA GLN A 238 -6.01 7.81 16.90
C GLN A 238 -5.38 7.04 15.73
N ILE A 239 -5.32 5.71 15.83
CA ILE A 239 -4.86 4.86 14.72
C ILE A 239 -5.77 5.06 13.50
N ASN A 240 -7.09 5.02 13.69
CA ASN A 240 -8.05 5.24 12.60
C ASN A 240 -7.97 6.66 12.02
N GLU A 241 -7.68 7.68 12.83
CA GLU A 241 -7.56 9.07 12.39
C GLU A 241 -6.40 9.30 11.41
N ILE A 242 -5.34 8.49 11.49
CA ILE A 242 -4.16 8.64 10.62
C ILE A 242 -4.25 7.82 9.33
N PHE A 243 -5.35 7.08 9.10
CA PHE A 243 -5.68 6.53 7.78
C PHE A 243 -6.29 7.64 6.89
N ASP A 244 -5.46 8.62 6.53
CA ASP A 244 -5.90 9.87 5.93
C ASP A 244 -5.04 10.32 4.73
N PHE A 245 -5.36 11.45 4.12
CA PHE A 245 -4.62 11.95 2.96
C PHE A 245 -3.17 12.36 3.26
N ILE A 246 -2.80 12.62 4.52
CA ILE A 246 -1.41 12.86 4.91
C ILE A 246 -0.62 11.54 4.80
N THR A 247 -1.09 10.48 5.45
CA THR A 247 -0.41 9.18 5.42
C THR A 247 -0.29 8.61 4.01
N TYR A 248 -1.37 8.65 3.23
CA TYR A 248 -1.41 8.09 1.87
C TYR A 248 -0.74 9.02 0.84
N TYR A 249 -1.29 10.23 0.65
CA TYR A 249 -0.94 11.07 -0.50
C TYR A 249 0.28 11.94 -0.25
N LYS A 250 0.42 12.52 0.94
CA LYS A 250 1.66 13.24 1.30
C LYS A 250 2.82 12.25 1.42
N GLY A 251 2.59 11.08 2.03
CA GLY A 251 3.53 9.95 2.06
C GLY A 251 4.04 9.58 0.65
N ALA A 252 3.13 9.30 -0.28
CA ALA A 252 3.50 8.99 -1.66
C ALA A 252 4.21 10.15 -2.38
N THR A 253 3.79 11.40 -2.14
CA THR A 253 4.41 12.60 -2.75
C THR A 253 5.86 12.76 -2.29
N ILE A 254 6.13 12.54 -1.00
CA ILE A 254 7.48 12.60 -0.44
C ILE A 254 8.32 11.41 -0.91
N LEU A 255 7.75 10.22 -1.07
CA LEU A 255 8.43 9.08 -1.68
C LEU A 255 8.77 9.32 -3.15
N ARG A 256 7.87 9.94 -3.92
CA ARG A 256 8.14 10.37 -5.31
C ARG A 256 9.27 11.39 -5.37
N MET A 257 9.30 12.35 -4.44
CA MET A 257 10.41 13.31 -4.31
C MET A 257 11.72 12.59 -3.96
N LEU A 258 11.69 11.66 -2.99
CA LEU A 258 12.82 10.83 -2.58
C LEU A 258 13.40 10.05 -3.75
N HIS A 259 12.54 9.30 -4.46
CA HIS A 259 12.87 8.58 -5.68
C HIS A 259 13.55 9.50 -6.71
N GLY A 260 13.01 10.70 -6.91
CA GLY A 260 13.55 11.69 -7.84
C GLY A 260 14.97 12.17 -7.50
N PHE A 261 15.30 12.45 -6.23
CA PHE A 261 16.62 13.00 -5.89
C PHE A 261 17.69 11.93 -5.63
N VAL A 262 17.33 10.72 -5.21
CA VAL A 262 18.29 9.61 -5.08
C VAL A 262 18.52 8.91 -6.41
N GLY A 263 17.53 8.94 -7.31
CA GLY A 263 17.53 8.28 -8.61
C GLY A 263 16.99 6.85 -8.56
N ASP A 264 16.35 6.41 -9.64
CA ASP A 264 15.62 5.14 -9.71
C ASP A 264 16.49 3.92 -9.34
N GLU A 265 17.71 3.82 -9.87
CA GLU A 265 18.58 2.67 -9.60
C GLU A 265 18.96 2.57 -8.11
N VAL A 266 19.29 3.70 -7.47
CA VAL A 266 19.61 3.76 -6.04
C VAL A 266 18.38 3.44 -5.22
N PHE A 267 17.24 4.05 -5.55
CA PHE A 267 15.98 3.82 -4.85
C PHE A 267 15.62 2.33 -4.88
N ARG A 268 15.59 1.75 -6.07
CA ARG A 268 15.20 0.36 -6.31
C ARG A 268 16.10 -0.63 -5.54
N LYS A 269 17.42 -0.46 -5.61
CA LYS A 269 18.36 -1.34 -4.88
C LYS A 269 18.27 -1.13 -3.37
N GLY A 270 18.16 0.12 -2.91
CA GLY A 270 18.10 0.46 -1.49
C GLY A 270 16.82 -0.05 -0.84
N VAL A 271 15.66 0.18 -1.47
CA VAL A 271 14.38 -0.38 -1.03
C VAL A 271 14.42 -1.91 -1.06
N GLY A 272 15.00 -2.52 -2.10
CA GLY A 272 15.19 -3.97 -2.14
C GLY A 272 16.06 -4.50 -1.00
N ASN A 273 17.13 -3.80 -0.64
CA ASN A 273 18.00 -4.16 0.49
C ASN A 273 17.23 -4.05 1.81
N TYR A 274 16.51 -2.94 2.01
CA TYR A 274 15.64 -2.72 3.15
C TYR A 274 14.62 -3.86 3.31
N LEU A 275 13.91 -4.22 2.24
CA LEU A 275 12.93 -5.30 2.27
C LEU A 275 13.56 -6.65 2.64
N ARG A 276 14.70 -7.01 2.04
CA ARG A 276 15.40 -8.28 2.36
C ARG A 276 15.91 -8.33 3.80
N GLN A 277 16.43 -7.21 4.31
CA GLN A 277 17.00 -7.15 5.66
C GLN A 277 15.94 -7.23 6.75
N ASN A 278 14.72 -6.75 6.48
CA ASN A 278 13.63 -6.68 7.45
C ASN A 278 12.50 -7.70 7.20
N SER A 279 12.68 -8.61 6.24
CA SER A 279 11.66 -9.59 5.84
C SER A 279 11.17 -10.45 7.01
N TYR A 280 9.86 -10.67 7.08
CA TYR A 280 9.14 -11.38 8.14
C TYR A 280 9.33 -10.78 9.54
N GLY A 281 9.58 -9.48 9.59
CA GLY A 281 9.83 -8.75 10.81
C GLY A 281 9.25 -7.34 10.78
N ASN A 282 9.50 -6.65 11.89
CA ASN A 282 9.08 -5.29 12.08
C ASN A 282 10.19 -4.29 11.76
N THR A 283 9.83 -3.04 11.50
CA THR A 283 10.77 -2.01 11.07
C THR A 283 10.37 -0.61 11.54
N PHE A 284 11.30 0.33 11.36
CA PHE A 284 11.11 1.77 11.57
C PHE A 284 11.56 2.52 10.31
N HIS A 285 11.10 3.75 10.14
CA HIS A 285 11.50 4.57 8.98
C HIS A 285 13.01 4.77 8.87
N THR A 286 13.72 4.77 10.00
CA THR A 286 15.20 4.91 10.01
C THR A 286 15.91 3.78 9.27
N ALA A 287 15.38 2.54 9.32
CA ALA A 287 15.98 1.41 8.61
C ALA A 287 15.91 1.58 7.09
N LEU A 288 14.85 2.21 6.58
CA LEU A 288 14.74 2.59 5.17
C LEU A 288 15.79 3.67 4.82
N TYR A 289 15.95 4.67 5.68
CA TYR A 289 16.90 5.76 5.46
C TYR A 289 18.34 5.28 5.44
N ASP A 290 18.70 4.39 6.37
CA ASP A 290 20.02 3.78 6.44
C ASP A 290 20.33 2.98 5.17
N SER A 291 19.36 2.19 4.71
CA SER A 291 19.50 1.39 3.49
C SER A 291 19.70 2.25 2.24
N LEU A 292 18.92 3.32 2.10
CA LEU A 292 19.04 4.26 0.97
C LEU A 292 20.33 5.09 1.03
N THR A 293 20.73 5.54 2.23
CA THR A 293 21.97 6.28 2.46
C THR A 293 23.18 5.43 2.06
N GLN A 294 23.22 4.18 2.52
CA GLN A 294 24.27 3.24 2.15
C GLN A 294 24.28 2.99 0.64
N GLN A 295 23.12 2.69 0.05
CA GLN A 295 23.02 2.38 -1.37
C GLN A 295 23.43 3.57 -2.26
N TYR A 296 23.10 4.80 -1.84
CA TYR A 296 23.50 6.02 -2.54
C TYR A 296 25.01 6.18 -2.54
N PHE A 297 25.67 5.98 -1.40
CA PHE A 297 27.12 6.02 -1.30
C PHE A 297 27.78 4.96 -2.19
N GLU A 298 27.30 3.71 -2.16
CA GLU A 298 27.83 2.62 -2.97
C GLU A 298 27.70 2.87 -4.48
N SER A 299 26.62 3.51 -4.92
CA SER A 299 26.37 3.76 -6.35
C SER A 299 27.01 5.04 -6.88
N THR A 300 27.19 6.06 -6.03
CA THR A 300 27.64 7.39 -6.48
C THR A 300 29.01 7.81 -5.96
N ASN A 301 29.53 7.11 -4.94
CA ASN A 301 30.70 7.49 -4.16
C ASN A 301 30.60 8.92 -3.56
N LYS A 302 29.37 9.41 -3.34
CA LYS A 302 29.06 10.69 -2.70
C LYS A 302 28.31 10.45 -1.40
N SER A 303 28.53 11.33 -0.43
CA SER A 303 27.80 11.30 0.83
C SER A 303 26.48 12.05 0.69
N LEU A 304 25.40 11.39 1.09
CA LEU A 304 24.06 11.94 1.24
C LEU A 304 23.43 11.24 2.45
N ASP A 305 23.07 12.01 3.47
CA ASP A 305 22.31 11.49 4.60
C ASP A 305 20.81 11.63 4.28
N VAL A 306 20.19 10.53 3.85
CA VAL A 306 18.76 10.51 3.49
C VAL A 306 17.91 10.82 4.71
N GLY A 307 18.28 10.33 5.89
CA GLY A 307 17.54 10.58 7.14
C GLY A 307 17.48 12.08 7.46
N SER A 308 18.61 12.79 7.37
CA SER A 308 18.66 14.23 7.62
C SER A 308 17.71 15.05 6.73
N VAL A 309 17.49 14.59 5.50
CA VAL A 309 16.55 15.20 4.56
C VAL A 309 15.12 14.83 4.94
N MET A 310 14.85 13.52 5.04
CA MET A 310 13.52 12.96 5.17
C MET A 310 12.88 13.25 6.53
N ASP A 311 13.66 13.32 7.61
CA ASP A 311 13.16 13.68 8.94
C ASP A 311 12.44 15.03 8.93
N ARG A 312 12.95 16.00 8.15
CA ARG A 312 12.31 17.31 8.00
C ARG A 312 11.01 17.23 7.19
N TRP A 313 10.80 16.19 6.41
CA TRP A 313 9.57 16.00 5.65
C TRP A 313 8.52 15.19 6.40
N ILE A 314 8.94 14.27 7.27
CA ILE A 314 8.00 13.37 7.98
C ILE A 314 7.67 13.81 9.41
N ASN A 315 8.60 14.45 10.13
CA ASN A 315 8.43 14.77 11.57
C ASN A 315 7.81 16.16 11.82
N GLN A 316 7.39 16.87 10.78
CA GLN A 316 6.64 18.12 10.90
C GLN A 316 5.47 18.17 9.92
N MET A 317 4.38 18.82 10.34
CA MET A 317 3.22 19.06 9.48
C MET A 317 3.55 20.11 8.41
N GLY A 318 2.70 20.17 7.39
CA GLY A 318 2.80 21.17 6.33
C GLY A 318 3.93 20.93 5.34
N TYR A 319 4.09 21.92 4.47
CA TYR A 319 5.10 21.93 3.41
C TYR A 319 5.60 23.35 3.15
N PRO A 320 6.79 23.52 2.54
CA PRO A 320 7.33 24.83 2.24
C PRO A 320 6.75 25.43 0.96
N VAL A 321 6.57 26.75 0.95
CA VAL A 321 6.56 27.55 -0.27
C VAL A 321 7.94 28.12 -0.53
N LEU A 322 8.45 27.93 -1.75
CA LEU A 322 9.71 28.51 -2.21
C LEU A 322 9.47 29.82 -2.94
N ASN A 323 9.90 30.93 -2.34
CA ASN A 323 9.93 32.23 -2.98
C ASN A 323 11.24 32.40 -3.77
N CYS A 324 11.09 32.71 -5.06
CA CYS A 324 12.19 32.88 -5.99
C CYS A 324 12.32 34.35 -6.41
N SER A 325 13.51 34.93 -6.24
CA SER A 325 13.82 36.27 -6.73
C SER A 325 15.03 36.24 -7.65
N VAL A 326 14.91 36.86 -8.82
CA VAL A 326 15.93 36.88 -9.88
C VAL A 326 16.44 38.31 -10.04
N SER A 327 17.76 38.49 -9.92
CA SER A 327 18.44 39.70 -10.37
C SER A 327 19.24 39.39 -11.62
N THR A 328 18.74 39.81 -12.78
CA THR A 328 19.40 39.59 -14.08
C THR A 328 20.71 40.37 -14.17
N ALA A 329 20.73 41.63 -13.71
CA ALA A 329 21.91 42.47 -13.68
C ALA A 329 23.03 41.88 -12.81
N ALA A 330 22.68 41.33 -11.62
CA ALA A 330 23.65 40.70 -10.73
C ALA A 330 23.87 39.20 -11.02
N ARG A 331 23.18 38.64 -12.03
CA ARG A 331 23.15 37.20 -12.33
C ARG A 331 22.94 36.33 -11.09
N ARG A 332 22.03 36.76 -10.21
CA ARG A 332 21.78 36.13 -8.91
C ARG A 332 20.35 35.62 -8.82
N LEU A 333 20.22 34.34 -8.50
CA LEU A 333 18.99 33.71 -8.04
C LEU A 333 19.01 33.66 -6.51
N THR A 334 17.93 34.05 -5.84
CA THR A 334 17.80 33.92 -4.40
C THR A 334 16.50 33.18 -4.08
N LEU A 335 16.65 32.04 -3.41
CA LEU A 335 15.57 31.19 -2.94
C LEU A 335 15.39 31.41 -1.44
N THR A 336 14.16 31.56 -1.00
CA THR A 336 13.78 31.59 0.42
C THR A 336 12.60 30.66 0.63
N GLN A 337 12.59 29.94 1.74
CA GLN A 337 11.49 29.02 2.09
C GLN A 337 10.69 29.58 3.25
N ASN A 338 9.38 29.35 3.24
CA ASN A 338 8.50 29.61 4.36
C ASN A 338 7.50 28.46 4.49
N HIS A 339 7.02 28.18 5.70
CA HIS A 339 5.87 27.28 5.89
C HIS A 339 4.65 27.85 5.17
N PHE A 340 4.05 27.08 4.27
CA PHE A 340 2.82 27.48 3.61
C PHE A 340 1.60 27.10 4.45
N LEU A 341 0.77 28.08 4.78
CA LEU A 341 -0.58 27.89 5.30
C LEU A 341 -1.56 28.62 4.38
N SER A 342 -2.70 27.98 4.09
CA SER A 342 -3.78 28.60 3.30
C SER A 342 -4.39 29.81 4.01
N ASP A 343 -4.45 29.75 5.35
CA ASP A 343 -4.71 30.88 6.23
C ASP A 343 -3.47 31.17 7.10
N PRO A 344 -2.68 32.21 6.79
CA PRO A 344 -1.47 32.56 7.54
C PRO A 344 -1.70 32.94 9.01
N SER A 345 -2.96 33.17 9.42
CA SER A 345 -3.31 33.50 10.82
C SER A 345 -3.48 32.26 11.70
N GLN A 346 -3.57 31.07 11.11
CA GLN A 346 -3.73 29.82 11.86
C GLN A 346 -2.46 29.48 12.63
N VAL A 347 -2.66 28.98 13.86
CA VAL A 347 -1.59 28.40 14.66
C VAL A 347 -1.54 26.89 14.37
N PRO A 348 -0.40 26.36 13.92
CA PRO A 348 -0.25 24.92 13.71
C PRO A 348 -0.51 24.10 14.98
N SER A 349 -1.31 23.05 14.87
CA SER A 349 -1.61 22.12 15.96
C SER A 349 -0.40 21.32 16.41
N TYR A 350 0.56 21.09 15.51
CA TYR A 350 1.78 20.34 15.77
C TYR A 350 2.99 21.25 15.64
N PRO A 351 3.56 21.77 16.76
CA PRO A 351 4.76 22.59 16.71
C PRO A 351 5.93 21.79 16.12
N SER A 352 6.81 22.47 15.39
CA SER A 352 7.95 21.84 14.71
C SER A 352 9.26 22.06 15.48
N ASP A 353 9.98 20.97 15.76
CA ASP A 353 11.35 21.00 16.29
C ASP A 353 12.38 21.52 15.26
N TYR A 354 11.98 21.61 13.98
CA TYR A 354 12.81 22.11 12.88
C TYR A 354 12.46 23.56 12.49
N ASN A 355 11.63 24.25 13.27
CA ASN A 355 11.13 25.60 12.96
C ASN A 355 10.52 25.71 11.55
N TYR A 356 9.81 24.67 11.10
CA TYR A 356 9.25 24.58 9.74
C TYR A 356 10.27 24.94 8.64
N THR A 357 11.45 24.33 8.74
CA THR A 357 12.50 24.43 7.73
C THR A 357 12.79 23.06 7.15
N TRP A 358 12.76 22.95 5.83
CA TRP A 358 12.98 21.73 5.08
C TRP A 358 14.32 21.74 4.35
N ILE A 359 14.89 20.56 4.13
CA ILE A 359 15.94 20.37 3.13
C ILE A 359 15.22 19.99 1.83
N ILE A 360 15.18 20.93 0.90
CA ILE A 360 14.37 20.81 -0.32
C ILE A 360 15.30 20.46 -1.50
N PRO A 361 15.15 19.28 -2.13
CA PRO A 361 15.90 18.93 -3.33
C PRO A 361 15.36 19.74 -4.53
N VAL A 362 15.92 20.93 -4.73
CA VAL A 362 15.48 21.83 -5.81
C VAL A 362 16.06 21.38 -7.15
N THR A 363 15.20 21.17 -8.14
CA THR A 363 15.57 21.00 -9.55
C THR A 363 15.32 22.31 -10.30
N MET A 364 16.25 22.69 -11.18
CA MET A 364 16.12 23.83 -12.08
C MET A 364 16.42 23.34 -13.48
N GLY A 365 15.42 23.42 -14.37
CA GLY A 365 15.51 23.02 -15.78
C GLY A 365 15.81 24.19 -16.70
#